data_AF-A0A345DSS7-F1
#
_entry.id   AF-A0A345DSS7-F1
#
_cell.length_a   1.000
_cell.length_b   1.000
_cell.length_c   1.000
_cell.angle_alpha   90.00
_cell.angle_beta   90.00
_cell.angle_gamma   90.00
#
_symmetry.space_group_name_H-M   'P 1'
#
loop_
_entity.id
_entity.type
_entity.pdbx_description
1 polymer ?
#
loop_
_entity_poly.entity_id
_entity_poly.type
_entity_poly.pdbx_seq_one_letter_code
_entity_poly.pdbx_strand_id
1 'polypeptide(L)'
;MPNIDKEKTNITKNLINKTSSFSDVREFKKLDNSTFMPRMKCNSQVVKEFRKEAKRKKWQLTTLMNEILAERYNIDLENSKNEND
;
A
#
# COMPACT_ATOMS: atom_id res chain seq x y z
N MET A 1 -18.93 36.11 -15.88
CA MET A 1 -18.04 35.64 -16.97
C MET A 1 -17.91 34.13 -16.84
N PRO A 2 -18.30 33.32 -17.82
CA PRO A 2 -18.14 31.88 -17.75
C PRO A 2 -16.65 31.50 -17.68
N ASN A 3 -16.32 30.53 -16.83
CA ASN A 3 -14.96 30.10 -16.53
C ASN A 3 -14.46 29.17 -17.65
N ILE A 4 -13.85 29.78 -18.68
CA ILE A 4 -13.38 29.14 -19.92
C ILE A 4 -12.35 28.03 -19.66
N ASP A 5 -11.64 28.08 -18.52
CA ASP A 5 -10.59 27.11 -18.19
C ASP A 5 -11.15 25.76 -17.72
N LYS A 6 -12.31 25.75 -17.04
CA LYS A 6 -12.98 24.51 -16.62
C LYS A 6 -13.59 23.75 -17.79
N GLU A 7 -14.08 24.44 -18.81
CA GLU A 7 -14.63 23.80 -20.02
C GLU A 7 -13.54 23.12 -20.84
N LYS A 8 -12.39 23.79 -21.06
CA LYS A 8 -11.27 23.22 -21.82
C LYS A 8 -10.77 21.90 -21.25
N THR A 9 -10.64 21.80 -19.91
CA THR A 9 -10.16 20.56 -19.26
C THR A 9 -11.11 19.37 -19.40
N ASN A 10 -12.43 19.61 -19.44
CA ASN A 10 -13.43 18.54 -19.65
C ASN A 10 -13.44 18.04 -21.11
N ILE A 11 -13.20 18.94 -22.07
CA ILE A 11 -13.11 18.59 -23.49
C ILE A 11 -11.90 17.69 -23.75
N THR A 12 -10.75 17.98 -23.14
CA THR A 12 -9.53 17.17 -23.31
C THR A 12 -9.68 15.77 -22.72
N LYS A 13 -10.30 15.61 -21.54
CA LYS A 13 -10.56 14.29 -20.94
C LYS A 13 -11.48 13.42 -21.79
N ASN A 14 -12.54 14.00 -22.34
CA ASN A 14 -13.49 13.28 -23.20
C ASN A 14 -12.89 12.88 -24.56
N LEU A 15 -11.88 13.61 -25.05
CA LEU A 15 -11.21 13.27 -26.32
C LEU A 15 -10.21 12.11 -26.14
N ILE A 16 -9.50 12.07 -25.00
CA ILE A 16 -8.55 10.98 -24.66
C ILE A 16 -9.29 9.64 -24.49
N ASN A 17 -10.51 9.66 -23.95
CA ASN A 17 -11.34 8.46 -23.79
C ASN A 17 -11.89 7.89 -25.12
N LYS A 18 -11.80 8.65 -26.23
CA LYS A 18 -12.34 8.24 -27.55
C LYS A 18 -11.29 7.65 -28.50
N THR A 19 -10.01 7.73 -28.16
CA THR A 19 -8.95 7.08 -28.94
C THR A 19 -8.84 5.62 -28.52
N SER A 20 -9.06 4.69 -29.46
CA SER A 20 -9.02 3.23 -29.28
C SER A 20 -7.69 2.69 -28.72
N SER A 21 -6.62 3.49 -28.73
CA SER A 21 -5.34 3.16 -28.08
C SER A 21 -5.34 3.33 -26.55
N PHE A 22 -6.36 3.97 -25.97
CA PHE A 22 -6.46 4.22 -24.52
C PHE A 22 -7.71 3.58 -23.89
N SER A 23 -8.54 2.86 -24.65
CA SER A 23 -9.76 2.21 -24.15
C SER A 23 -9.50 1.06 -23.17
N ASP A 24 -8.27 0.54 -23.12
CA ASP A 24 -7.84 -0.56 -22.24
C ASP A 24 -6.84 -0.13 -21.15
N VAL A 25 -6.74 1.17 -20.84
CA VAL A 25 -5.97 1.59 -19.67
C VAL A 25 -6.76 1.20 -18.43
N ARG A 26 -6.45 0.03 -17.84
CA ARG A 26 -6.89 -0.30 -16.48
C ARG A 26 -6.57 0.91 -15.63
N GLU A 27 -7.59 1.58 -15.09
CA GLU A 27 -7.38 2.67 -14.15
C GLU A 27 -6.38 2.19 -13.11
N PHE A 28 -5.26 2.91 -12.98
CA PHE A 28 -4.27 2.58 -11.96
C PHE A 28 -5.00 2.64 -10.62
N LYS A 29 -5.32 1.47 -10.04
CA LYS A 29 -5.86 1.40 -8.69
C LYS A 29 -4.90 2.18 -7.83
N LYS A 30 -5.37 3.31 -7.29
CA LYS A 30 -4.57 4.15 -6.41
C LYS A 30 -4.13 3.24 -5.27
N LEU A 31 -2.82 3.08 -5.10
CA LEU A 31 -2.27 2.28 -4.03
C LEU A 31 -2.74 2.89 -2.72
N ASP A 32 -3.45 2.10 -1.92
CA ASP A 32 -3.90 2.55 -0.61
C ASP A 32 -2.69 2.65 0.32
N ASN A 33 -2.16 3.87 0.43
CA ASN A 33 -1.00 4.16 1.25
C ASN A 33 -1.30 4.12 2.76
N SER A 34 -2.57 4.00 3.17
CA SER A 34 -2.96 3.98 4.60
C SER A 34 -2.40 2.77 5.35
N THR A 35 -2.11 1.68 4.62
CA THR A 35 -1.58 0.42 5.16
C THR A 35 -0.05 0.39 5.20
N PHE A 36 0.64 1.39 4.64
CA PHE A 36 2.10 1.40 4.52
C PHE A 36 2.74 2.19 5.66
N MET A 37 3.68 1.56 6.37
CA MET A 37 4.56 2.29 7.27
C MET A 37 5.63 3.07 6.49
N PRO A 38 5.96 4.31 6.92
CA PRO A 38 7.02 5.07 6.29
C PRO A 38 8.38 4.41 6.49
N ARG A 39 9.35 4.75 5.62
CA ARG A 39 10.74 4.30 5.79
C ARG A 39 11.33 4.89 7.06
N MET A 40 11.69 4.03 8.00
CA MET A 40 12.26 4.40 9.30
C MET A 40 13.64 3.78 9.51
N LYS A 41 14.49 4.48 10.27
CA LYS A 41 15.79 3.95 10.72
C LYS A 41 15.62 3.35 12.11
N CYS A 42 16.16 2.15 12.31
CA CYS A 42 16.19 1.47 13.60
C CYS A 42 17.62 1.39 14.13
N ASN A 43 17.77 1.22 15.44
CA ASN A 43 19.07 0.99 16.06
C ASN A 43 19.76 -0.25 15.43
N SER A 44 21.05 -0.13 15.10
CA SER A 44 21.80 -1.16 14.37
C SER A 44 21.85 -2.51 15.09
N GLN A 45 21.95 -2.49 16.43
CA GLN A 45 21.96 -3.69 17.25
C GLN A 45 20.61 -4.40 17.22
N VAL A 46 19.51 -3.64 17.30
CA VAL A 46 18.14 -4.17 17.20
C VAL A 46 17.92 -4.83 15.84
N VAL A 47 18.35 -4.18 14.75
CA VAL A 47 18.24 -4.77 13.40
C VAL A 47 19.01 -6.08 13.28
N LYS A 48 20.19 -6.17 13.91
CA LYS A 48 21.00 -7.40 13.89
C LYS A 48 20.30 -8.55 14.60
N GLU A 49 19.78 -8.32 15.79
CA GLU A 49 19.06 -9.36 16.55
C GLU A 49 17.75 -9.75 15.88
N PHE A 50 16.99 -8.78 15.38
CA PHE A 50 15.76 -9.03 14.62
C PHE A 50 16.00 -9.93 13.40
N ARG A 51 17.07 -9.68 12.62
CA ARG A 51 17.43 -10.53 11.47
C ARG A 51 17.85 -11.93 11.88
N LYS A 52 18.57 -12.07 13.00
CA LYS A 52 18.95 -13.40 13.53
C LYS A 52 17.71 -14.18 13.95
N GLU A 53 16.77 -13.54 14.63
CA GLU A 53 15.53 -14.18 15.06
C GLU A 53 14.70 -14.64 13.86
N ALA A 54 14.51 -13.77 12.86
CA ALA A 54 13.80 -14.13 11.64
C ALA A 54 14.46 -15.34 10.95
N LYS A 55 15.79 -15.36 10.85
CA LYS A 55 16.53 -16.50 10.29
C LYS A 55 16.33 -17.78 11.10
N ARG A 56 16.38 -17.70 12.44
CA ARG A 56 16.18 -18.84 13.34
C ARG A 56 14.77 -19.44 13.19
N LYS A 57 13.76 -18.58 13.03
CA LYS A 57 12.37 -18.99 12.82
C LYS A 57 12.02 -19.35 11.37
N LYS A 58 12.97 -19.16 10.43
CA LYS A 58 12.75 -19.26 8.97
C LYS A 58 11.60 -18.37 8.49
N TRP A 59 11.46 -17.20 9.11
CA TRP A 59 10.43 -16.21 8.78
C TRP A 59 10.99 -15.09 7.92
N GLN A 60 10.11 -14.48 7.12
CA GLN A 60 10.41 -13.20 6.52
C GLN A 60 10.46 -12.11 7.60
N LEU A 61 11.23 -11.05 7.34
CA LEU A 61 11.31 -9.89 8.25
C LEU A 61 9.92 -9.27 8.47
N THR A 62 9.12 -9.18 7.41
CA THR A 62 7.73 -8.68 7.49
C THR A 62 6.85 -9.56 8.37
N THR A 63 6.94 -10.90 8.23
CA THR A 63 6.22 -11.83 9.10
C THR A 63 6.57 -11.61 10.56
N LEU A 64 7.87 -11.62 10.91
CA LEU A 64 8.28 -11.41 12.30
C LEU A 64 7.84 -10.03 12.83
N MET A 65 7.88 -9.00 11.98
CA MET A 65 7.40 -7.67 12.36
C MET A 65 5.90 -7.67 12.66
N ASN A 66 5.10 -8.33 11.81
CA ASN A 66 3.65 -8.44 12.01
C ASN A 66 3.33 -9.21 13.29
N GLU A 67 4.00 -10.33 13.55
CA GLU A 67 3.81 -11.11 14.78
C GLU A 67 4.10 -10.27 16.03
N ILE A 68 5.23 -9.54 16.05
CA ILE A 68 5.60 -8.68 17.19
C ILE A 68 4.58 -7.55 17.40
N LEU A 69 4.14 -6.91 16.31
CA LEU A 69 3.16 -5.83 16.41
C LEU A 69 1.78 -6.35 16.82
N ALA A 70 1.37 -7.49 16.29
CA ALA A 70 0.12 -8.15 16.63
C ALA A 70 0.09 -8.53 18.11
N GLU A 71 1.15 -9.18 18.61
CA GLU A 71 1.31 -9.50 20.03
C GLU A 71 1.28 -8.22 20.88
N ARG A 72 1.98 -7.15 20.46
CA ARG A 72 2.03 -5.89 21.21
C ARG A 72 0.68 -5.19 21.36
N TYR A 73 -0.18 -5.29 20.34
CA TYR A 73 -1.48 -4.64 20.31
C TYR A 73 -2.64 -5.62 20.57
N ASN A 74 -2.36 -6.87 20.96
CA ASN A 74 -3.35 -7.94 21.14
C ASN A 74 -4.25 -8.14 19.91
N ILE A 75 -3.68 -8.09 18.72
CA ILE A 75 -4.37 -8.33 17.44
C ILE A 75 -4.21 -9.81 17.09
N ASP A 76 -5.32 -10.47 16.78
CA ASP A 76 -5.31 -11.84 16.25
C ASP A 76 -5.18 -11.81 14.73
N LEU A 77 -4.01 -12.22 14.22
CA LEU A 77 -3.71 -12.27 12.79
C LEU A 77 -4.45 -13.41 12.06
N GLU A 78 -4.92 -14.45 12.76
CA GLU A 78 -5.67 -15.53 12.13
C GLU A 78 -7.12 -15.12 11.83
N ASN A 79 -7.70 -14.28 12.68
CA ASN A 79 -9.07 -13.79 12.54
C ASN A 79 -9.20 -12.56 11.62
N SER A 80 -8.10 -11.92 11.21
CA SER A 80 -8.14 -10.72 10.35
C SER A 80 -8.40 -10.99 8.87
N LYS A 81 -8.67 -12.23 8.46
CA LYS A 81 -8.93 -12.61 7.05
C LYS A 81 -10.40 -12.53 6.63
N ASN A 82 -11.32 -12.12 7.51
CA ASN A 82 -12.77 -12.25 7.29
C ASN A 82 -13.57 -10.95 7.16
N GLU A 83 -13.00 -9.83 6.75
CA GLU A 83 -13.80 -8.63 6.42
C GLU A 83 -13.26 -7.92 5.18
N ASN A 84 -13.62 -8.44 4.00
CA ASN A 84 -13.81 -7.70 2.76
C ASN A 84 -14.38 -8.67 1.71
N ASP A 85 -15.68 -8.95 1.84
CA ASP A 85 -16.57 -9.32 0.71
C ASP A 85 -17.03 -8.02 0.03
#